data_AF-A0A7S1HV52-F1
#
_entry.id   AF-A0A7S1HV52-F1
#
_cell.length_a   1.000
_cell.length_b   1.000
_cell.length_c   1.000
_cell.angle_alpha   90.00
_cell.angle_beta   90.00
_cell.angle_gamma   90.00
#
_symmetry.space_group_name_H-M   'P 1'
#
loop_
_entity.id
_entity.type
_entity.pdbx_description
1 polymer ?
#
loop_
_entity_poly.entity_id
_entity_poly.type
_entity_poly.pdbx_seq_one_letter_code
_entity_poly.pdbx_strand_id
1 'polypeptide(L)'
;NHHHHHHHHHQPLRPFRSNFPERPWGAGPAWEALESAEDFADLAILKDKINSHAAFEIPQTCRFFVIKSFNVTDIKQALKRSVWASTEHGNQRLQAAYEMDLPVILFFSVNGSGCFCGMARMSSPIDGSRRMECWSDNRWGGSFDIEWIYLKDVPNKRVSHLRVGTKSVTRSRDTQEMPYEQGSLMAQYFVEAEDRSCLLNPELRAEYPLELEDEF
;
A
#
# COMPACT_ATOMS: atom_id res chain seq x y z
N ASN A 1 -12.74 -56.21 27.06
CA ASN A 1 -12.88 -54.75 26.90
C ASN A 1 -11.50 -54.09 26.82
N HIS A 2 -10.97 -53.87 25.62
CA HIS A 2 -9.80 -53.00 25.42
C HIS A 2 -10.16 -51.96 24.37
N HIS A 3 -10.51 -50.75 24.82
CA HIS A 3 -10.81 -49.61 23.97
C HIS A 3 -9.50 -49.03 23.41
N HIS A 4 -9.44 -48.89 22.08
CA HIS A 4 -8.42 -48.08 21.40
C HIS A 4 -8.68 -46.59 21.65
N HIS A 5 -7.65 -45.85 22.05
CA HIS A 5 -7.64 -44.39 21.97
C HIS A 5 -6.59 -43.99 20.94
N HIS A 6 -7.05 -43.55 19.77
CA HIS A 6 -6.23 -42.83 18.81
C HIS A 6 -6.05 -41.40 19.30
N HIS A 7 -4.85 -41.08 19.79
CA HIS A 7 -4.43 -39.69 19.98
C HIS A 7 -4.10 -39.08 18.62
N HIS A 8 -4.96 -38.20 18.11
CA HIS A 8 -4.61 -37.29 17.03
C HIS A 8 -3.64 -36.23 17.59
N HIS A 9 -2.35 -36.36 17.24
CA HIS A 9 -1.38 -35.29 17.42
C HIS A 9 -1.69 -34.16 16.43
N HIS A 10 -2.32 -33.09 16.92
CA HIS A 10 -2.26 -31.80 16.25
C HIS A 10 -0.84 -31.26 16.40
N GLN A 11 -0.06 -31.26 15.32
CA GLN A 11 1.18 -30.49 15.27
C GLN A 11 0.82 -28.99 15.33
N PRO A 12 1.48 -28.18 16.17
CA PRO A 12 1.34 -26.73 16.10
C PRO A 12 1.89 -26.27 14.74
N LEU A 13 1.11 -25.43 14.04
CA LEU A 13 1.56 -24.76 12.83
C LEU A 13 2.85 -23.99 13.16
N ARG A 14 3.89 -24.17 12.35
CA ARG A 14 5.12 -23.39 12.47
C ARG A 14 4.78 -21.91 12.26
N PRO A 15 5.35 -20.97 13.03
CA PRO A 15 5.19 -19.55 12.74
C PRO A 15 5.69 -19.28 11.33
N PHE A 16 4.91 -18.50 10.57
CA PHE A 16 5.24 -18.13 9.20
C PHE A 16 6.51 -17.27 9.23
N ARG A 17 7.65 -17.87 8.89
CA ARG A 17 8.85 -17.10 8.59
C ARG A 17 8.61 -16.42 7.26
N SER A 18 8.47 -15.10 7.29
CA SER A 18 8.27 -14.30 6.10
C SER A 18 9.46 -14.54 5.15
N ASN A 19 9.24 -15.17 4.01
CA ASN A 19 10.26 -15.38 2.98
C ASN A 19 10.63 -14.08 2.24
N PHE A 20 10.31 -12.91 2.80
CA PHE A 20 10.85 -11.66 2.29
C PHE A 20 12.35 -11.62 2.60
N PRO A 21 13.18 -11.14 1.66
CA PRO A 21 14.60 -10.95 1.94
C PRO A 21 14.75 -10.07 3.18
N GLU A 22 15.41 -10.60 4.21
CA GLU A 22 15.94 -9.80 5.31
C GLU A 22 17.06 -8.91 4.74
N ARG A 23 16.69 -7.80 4.10
CA ARG A 23 17.56 -6.63 4.18
C ARG A 23 17.59 -6.20 5.66
N PRO A 24 18.63 -5.50 6.13
CA PRO A 24 18.48 -4.67 7.31
C PRO A 24 17.43 -3.60 6.94
N TRP A 25 16.17 -3.83 7.28
CA TRP A 25 15.06 -2.90 7.06
C TRP A 25 15.28 -1.70 7.99
N GLY A 26 16.04 -0.71 7.52
CA GLY A 26 16.49 0.41 8.37
C GLY A 26 17.20 1.55 7.65
N ALA A 27 17.17 1.59 6.31
CA ALA A 27 17.61 2.74 5.55
C ALA A 27 16.67 2.96 4.38
N GLY A 28 15.43 3.37 4.67
CA GLY A 28 14.80 4.36 3.81
C GLY A 28 15.76 5.56 3.66
N PRO A 29 15.62 6.43 2.65
CA PRO A 29 16.43 7.63 2.57
C PRO A 29 16.45 8.31 3.93
N ALA A 30 17.64 8.76 4.38
CA ALA A 30 17.78 9.48 5.64
C ALA A 30 16.65 10.52 5.70
N TRP A 31 15.72 10.33 6.63
CA TRP A 31 14.45 11.05 6.73
C TRP A 31 14.66 12.58 6.78
N GLU A 32 15.84 13.01 7.23
CA GLU A 32 16.35 14.39 7.19
C GLU A 32 16.41 14.98 5.78
N ALA A 33 16.75 14.18 4.75
CA ALA A 33 16.74 14.62 3.34
C ALA A 33 15.31 14.70 2.76
N LEU A 34 14.36 13.95 3.32
CA LEU A 34 12.94 14.03 2.94
C LEU A 34 12.24 15.23 3.59
N GLU A 35 12.78 15.75 4.71
CA GLU A 35 12.28 16.97 5.35
C GLU A 35 12.34 18.21 4.46
N SER A 36 13.32 18.28 3.56
CA SER A 36 13.45 19.33 2.53
C SER A 36 12.79 19.00 1.18
N ALA A 37 12.26 17.80 0.99
CA ALA A 37 11.66 17.32 -0.26
C ALA A 37 10.32 18.00 -0.58
N GLU A 38 10.38 19.29 -0.86
CA GLU A 38 9.33 20.08 -1.49
C GLU A 38 9.56 20.16 -3.01
N ASP A 39 10.76 19.76 -3.49
CA ASP A 39 11.20 19.86 -4.88
C ASP A 39 11.10 18.52 -5.63
N PHE A 40 10.90 18.61 -6.95
CA PHE A 40 10.78 17.49 -7.88
C PHE A 40 12.01 16.59 -7.90
N ALA A 41 13.21 17.14 -7.66
CA ALA A 41 14.45 16.38 -7.63
C ALA A 41 14.43 15.29 -6.53
N ASP A 42 13.94 15.62 -5.34
CA ASP A 42 13.88 14.68 -4.22
C ASP A 42 12.82 13.59 -4.47
N LEU A 43 11.69 13.95 -5.10
CA LEU A 43 10.68 12.98 -5.51
C LEU A 43 11.20 12.01 -6.57
N ALA A 44 11.98 12.48 -7.54
CA ALA A 44 12.58 11.62 -8.56
C ALA A 44 13.57 10.61 -7.95
N ILE A 45 14.45 11.08 -7.06
CA ILE A 45 15.40 10.22 -6.34
C ILE A 45 14.65 9.18 -5.49
N LEU A 46 13.56 9.58 -4.85
CA LEU A 46 12.77 8.69 -4.02
C LEU A 46 12.01 7.65 -4.83
N LYS A 47 11.41 8.05 -5.95
CA LYS A 47 10.77 7.13 -6.90
C LYS A 47 11.76 6.10 -7.41
N ASP A 48 12.95 6.54 -7.82
CA ASP A 48 14.01 5.63 -8.27
C ASP A 48 14.35 4.61 -7.17
N LYS A 49 14.58 5.06 -5.94
CA LYS A 49 14.84 4.16 -4.80
C LYS A 49 13.72 3.16 -4.56
N ILE A 50 12.47 3.61 -4.49
CA ILE A 50 11.30 2.75 -4.22
C ILE A 50 11.05 1.79 -5.37
N ASN A 51 11.08 2.28 -6.61
CA ASN A 51 10.75 1.48 -7.79
C ASN A 51 11.92 0.61 -8.28
N SER A 52 13.15 0.80 -7.76
CA SER A 52 14.35 0.01 -8.10
C SER A 52 14.36 -1.41 -7.53
N HIS A 53 13.42 -1.77 -6.67
CA HIS A 53 13.35 -3.12 -6.12
C HIS A 53 13.11 -4.15 -7.23
N ALA A 54 13.74 -5.33 -7.09
CA ALA A 54 13.42 -6.49 -7.92
C ALA A 54 11.90 -6.70 -7.92
N ALA A 55 11.36 -7.20 -9.05
CA ALA A 55 9.92 -7.36 -9.23
C ALA A 55 9.27 -7.95 -7.97
N PHE A 56 8.32 -7.21 -7.39
CA PHE A 56 7.66 -7.62 -6.16
C PHE A 56 6.97 -8.97 -6.38
N GLU A 57 7.40 -9.98 -5.64
CA GLU A 57 6.74 -11.28 -5.63
C GLU A 57 5.53 -11.23 -4.69
N ILE A 58 4.35 -11.41 -5.27
CA ILE A 58 3.10 -11.41 -4.52
C ILE A 58 3.08 -12.64 -3.59
N PRO A 59 2.96 -12.48 -2.26
CA PRO A 59 2.90 -13.61 -1.35
C PRO A 59 1.69 -14.49 -1.63
N GLN A 60 1.88 -15.82 -1.57
CA GLN A 60 0.81 -16.81 -1.76
C GLN A 60 -0.40 -16.58 -0.83
N THR A 61 -0.17 -15.98 0.33
CA THR A 61 -1.19 -15.59 1.29
C THR A 61 -0.91 -14.17 1.75
N CYS A 62 -1.78 -13.24 1.41
CA CYS A 62 -1.75 -11.85 1.87
C CYS A 62 -3.16 -11.25 1.80
N ARG A 63 -3.37 -10.13 2.49
CA ARG A 63 -4.63 -9.38 2.48
C ARG A 63 -4.41 -8.03 1.81
N PHE A 64 -5.38 -7.61 1.01
CA PHE A 64 -5.28 -6.42 0.18
C PHE A 64 -6.36 -5.41 0.56
N PHE A 65 -5.95 -4.14 0.70
CA PHE A 65 -6.86 -3.06 1.03
C PHE A 65 -6.65 -1.86 0.10
N VAL A 66 -7.75 -1.26 -0.32
CA VAL A 66 -7.73 0.07 -0.93
C VAL A 66 -7.61 1.10 0.19
N ILE A 67 -6.67 2.03 0.04
CA ILE A 67 -6.51 3.21 0.90
C ILE A 67 -6.90 4.45 0.10
N LYS A 68 -7.83 5.23 0.65
CA LYS A 68 -8.34 6.46 0.01
C LYS A 68 -7.89 7.68 0.81
N SER A 69 -7.18 8.57 0.14
CA SER A 69 -6.89 9.90 0.67
C SER A 69 -7.82 10.94 0.05
N PHE A 70 -8.19 11.97 0.81
CA PHE A 70 -8.89 13.14 0.26
C PHE A 70 -7.98 14.09 -0.50
N ASN A 71 -6.68 14.08 -0.19
CA ASN A 71 -5.73 15.04 -0.73
C ASN A 71 -4.36 14.40 -1.01
N VAL A 72 -3.63 15.02 -1.93
CA VAL A 72 -2.28 14.59 -2.32
C VAL A 72 -1.27 14.86 -1.19
N THR A 73 -1.51 15.88 -0.36
CA THR A 73 -0.63 16.26 0.75
C THR A 73 -0.43 15.11 1.71
N ASP A 74 -1.47 14.41 2.13
CA ASP A 74 -1.36 13.28 3.06
C ASP A 74 -0.52 12.13 2.45
N ILE A 75 -0.60 11.89 1.13
CA ILE A 75 0.26 10.92 0.44
C ILE A 75 1.72 11.36 0.49
N LYS A 76 2.02 12.66 0.25
CA LYS A 76 3.38 13.19 0.39
C LYS A 76 3.91 13.02 1.81
N GLN A 77 3.09 13.25 2.82
CA GLN A 77 3.48 13.08 4.22
C GLN A 77 3.70 11.61 4.59
N ALA A 78 2.87 10.71 4.07
CA ALA A 78 3.01 9.27 4.26
C ALA A 78 4.26 8.71 3.60
N LEU A 79 4.61 9.26 2.43
CA LEU A 79 5.84 8.96 1.73
C LEU A 79 7.08 9.43 2.50
N LYS A 80 7.03 10.67 3.00
CA LYS A 80 8.09 11.31 3.78
C LYS A 80 8.36 10.63 5.12
N ARG A 81 7.31 10.18 5.81
CA ARG A 81 7.41 9.64 7.18
C ARG A 81 7.28 8.12 7.25
N SER A 82 6.92 7.45 6.15
CA SER A 82 6.63 6.01 6.15
C SER A 82 5.57 5.62 7.19
N VAL A 83 4.54 6.45 7.33
CA VAL A 83 3.46 6.28 8.31
C VAL A 83 2.12 6.49 7.60
N TRP A 84 1.08 5.80 8.05
CA TRP A 84 -0.30 6.08 7.64
C TRP A 84 -1.25 6.09 8.85
N ALA A 85 -2.38 6.76 8.67
CA ALA A 85 -3.52 6.71 9.57
C ALA A 85 -4.81 6.69 8.72
N SER A 86 -5.79 5.87 9.10
CA SER A 86 -7.13 5.87 8.51
C SER A 86 -8.16 6.44 9.51
N THR A 87 -9.44 6.34 9.19
CA THR A 87 -10.54 6.50 10.16
C THR A 87 -10.40 5.49 11.30
N GLU A 88 -11.01 5.74 12.45
CA GLU A 88 -11.03 4.79 13.58
C GLU A 88 -11.53 3.39 13.14
N HIS A 89 -12.62 3.33 12.38
CA HIS A 89 -13.14 2.08 11.85
C HIS A 89 -12.19 1.41 10.84
N GLY A 90 -11.56 2.21 9.98
CA GLY A 90 -10.57 1.72 9.02
C GLY A 90 -9.34 1.15 9.71
N ASN A 91 -8.85 1.84 10.74
CA ASN A 91 -7.76 1.37 11.59
C ASN A 91 -8.13 0.03 12.26
N GLN A 92 -9.32 -0.11 12.86
CA GLN A 92 -9.75 -1.39 13.44
C GLN A 92 -9.74 -2.54 12.42
N ARG A 93 -10.19 -2.28 11.17
CA ARG A 93 -10.17 -3.28 10.09
C ARG A 93 -8.74 -3.69 9.70
N LEU A 94 -7.84 -2.72 9.54
CA LEU A 94 -6.45 -2.97 9.17
C LEU A 94 -5.69 -3.68 10.30
N GLN A 95 -5.91 -3.29 11.55
CA GLN A 95 -5.35 -3.95 12.73
C GLN A 95 -5.78 -5.42 12.79
N ALA A 96 -7.07 -5.71 12.63
CA ALA A 96 -7.58 -7.08 12.63
C ALA A 96 -6.98 -7.92 11.48
N ALA A 97 -6.63 -7.30 10.36
CA ALA A 97 -5.93 -7.97 9.26
C ALA A 97 -4.46 -8.24 9.56
N TYR A 98 -3.78 -7.29 10.20
CA TYR A 98 -2.38 -7.42 10.60
C TYR A 98 -2.19 -8.48 11.69
N GLU A 99 -3.13 -8.59 12.63
CA GLU A 99 -3.11 -9.58 13.71
C GLU A 99 -3.27 -11.04 13.23
N MET A 100 -3.70 -11.26 11.98
CA MET A 100 -3.78 -12.59 11.39
C MET A 100 -2.42 -13.16 10.95
N ASP A 101 -1.32 -12.44 11.21
CA ASP A 101 0.04 -12.82 10.80
C ASP A 101 0.17 -13.07 9.29
N LEU A 102 -0.59 -12.28 8.51
CA LEU A 102 -0.54 -12.26 7.05
C LEU A 102 -0.05 -10.89 6.57
N PRO A 103 0.77 -10.82 5.50
CA PRO A 103 1.14 -9.55 4.89
C PRO A 103 -0.11 -8.74 4.50
N VAL A 104 -0.16 -7.48 4.92
CA VAL A 104 -1.22 -6.54 4.55
C VAL A 104 -0.67 -5.56 3.52
N ILE A 105 -1.18 -5.67 2.29
CA ILE A 105 -0.82 -4.82 1.16
C ILE A 105 -1.88 -3.74 0.97
N LEU A 106 -1.42 -2.51 0.73
CA LEU A 106 -2.20 -1.30 0.69
C LEU A 106 -2.05 -0.64 -0.68
N PHE A 107 -3.17 -0.39 -1.36
CA PHE A 107 -3.20 0.33 -2.63
C PHE A 107 -3.72 1.74 -2.44
N PHE A 108 -2.84 2.73 -2.58
CA PHE A 108 -3.15 4.14 -2.33
C PHE A 108 -3.78 4.80 -3.55
N SER A 109 -4.85 5.56 -3.32
CA SER A 109 -5.50 6.36 -4.35
C SER A 109 -6.11 7.62 -3.76
N VAL A 110 -5.79 8.78 -4.34
CA VAL A 110 -6.42 10.06 -3.96
C VAL A 110 -7.79 10.17 -4.63
N ASN A 111 -8.80 10.63 -3.89
CA ASN A 111 -10.14 10.85 -4.43
C ASN A 111 -10.09 11.82 -5.62
N GLY A 112 -10.74 11.45 -6.72
CA GLY A 112 -10.76 12.26 -7.95
C GLY A 112 -9.47 12.26 -8.78
N SER A 113 -8.40 11.58 -8.36
CA SER A 113 -7.13 11.56 -9.10
C SER A 113 -7.17 10.79 -10.43
N GLY A 114 -8.14 9.89 -10.60
CA GLY A 114 -8.22 9.02 -11.78
C GLY A 114 -7.22 7.87 -11.80
N CYS A 115 -6.42 7.65 -10.76
CA CYS A 115 -5.49 6.54 -10.65
C CYS A 115 -5.35 6.00 -9.21
N PHE A 116 -4.65 4.88 -9.09
CA PHE A 116 -3.91 4.50 -7.89
C PHE A 116 -2.48 5.02 -8.03
N CYS A 117 -1.92 5.61 -6.98
CA CYS A 117 -0.63 6.30 -7.02
C CYS A 117 0.50 5.58 -6.29
N GLY A 118 0.21 4.45 -5.63
CA GLY A 118 1.25 3.63 -5.04
C GLY A 118 0.74 2.40 -4.33
N MET A 119 1.69 1.53 -4.01
CA MET A 119 1.51 0.27 -3.30
C MET A 119 2.49 0.23 -2.12
N ALA A 120 1.99 -0.11 -0.94
CA ALA A 120 2.81 -0.27 0.26
C ALA A 120 2.39 -1.52 1.05
N ARG A 121 3.21 -1.94 2.00
CA ARG A 121 2.81 -2.90 3.03
C ARG A 121 2.67 -2.21 4.39
N MET A 122 1.77 -2.70 5.22
CA MET A 122 1.76 -2.37 6.65
C MET A 122 2.95 -3.05 7.34
N SER A 123 3.77 -2.28 8.07
CA SER A 123 5.00 -2.78 8.70
C SER A 123 4.98 -2.75 10.23
N SER A 124 4.02 -2.07 10.85
CA SER A 124 3.78 -2.10 12.30
C SER A 124 2.29 -2.34 12.61
N PRO A 125 1.94 -2.77 13.84
CA PRO A 125 0.57 -2.64 14.34
C PRO A 125 0.20 -1.15 14.48
N ILE A 126 -1.11 -0.89 14.66
CA ILE A 126 -1.64 0.45 14.89
C ILE A 126 -1.39 0.86 16.34
N ASP A 127 -0.70 1.99 16.51
CA ASP A 127 -0.62 2.68 17.79
C ASP A 127 -1.75 3.69 17.90
N GLY A 128 -2.83 3.30 18.59
CA GLY A 128 -4.01 4.13 18.83
C GLY A 128 -3.75 5.43 19.61
N SER A 129 -2.58 5.57 20.25
CA SER A 129 -2.17 6.78 20.97
C SER A 129 -1.32 7.72 20.11
N ARG A 130 -0.65 7.20 19.07
CA ARG A 130 0.16 8.01 18.15
C ARG A 130 -0.74 8.97 17.36
N ARG A 131 -0.47 10.26 17.55
CA ARG A 131 -1.06 11.37 16.79
C ARG A 131 0.07 12.02 16.01
N MET A 132 -0.19 12.35 14.75
CA MET A 132 0.79 12.97 13.88
C MET A 132 0.27 14.33 13.45
N GLU A 133 1.04 15.38 13.71
CA GLU A 133 0.68 16.76 13.35
C GLU A 133 0.79 17.02 11.84
N CYS A 134 1.39 16.09 11.09
CA CYS A 134 1.64 16.24 9.67
C CYS A 134 0.40 16.03 8.78
N TRP A 135 -0.68 15.46 9.32
CA TRP A 135 -1.89 15.23 8.55
C TRP A 135 -2.64 16.53 8.27
N SER A 136 -3.29 16.58 7.10
CA SER A 136 -4.13 17.72 6.71
C SER A 136 -5.35 17.94 7.62
N ASP A 137 -5.76 16.92 8.38
CA ASP A 137 -6.87 16.96 9.30
C ASP A 137 -6.49 16.33 10.65
N ASN A 138 -6.78 17.04 11.74
CA ASN A 138 -6.39 16.63 13.09
C ASN A 138 -7.25 15.50 13.67
N ARG A 139 -8.32 15.08 12.97
CA ARG A 139 -9.17 13.96 13.39
C ARG A 139 -8.51 12.60 13.19
N TRP A 140 -7.44 12.51 12.40
CA TRP A 140 -6.73 11.27 12.13
C TRP A 140 -5.89 10.87 13.34
N GLY A 141 -6.39 9.89 14.08
CA GLY A 141 -5.73 9.33 15.25
C GLY A 141 -5.53 7.83 15.12
N GLY A 142 -4.45 7.33 15.70
CA GLY A 142 -4.04 5.94 15.50
C GLY A 142 -3.26 5.84 14.20
N SER A 143 -1.94 5.69 14.30
CA SER A 143 -1.08 5.57 13.13
C SER A 143 -0.26 4.30 13.18
N PHE A 144 0.19 3.87 12.01
CA PHE A 144 1.02 2.68 11.83
C PHE A 144 2.08 2.96 10.77
N ASP A 145 3.18 2.25 10.86
CA ASP A 145 4.25 2.33 9.89
C ASP A 145 3.85 1.56 8.63
N ILE A 146 4.23 2.13 7.49
CA ILE A 146 4.08 1.53 6.18
C ILE A 146 5.43 1.47 5.49
N GLU A 147 5.53 0.62 4.50
CA GLU A 147 6.67 0.61 3.62
C GLU A 147 6.24 0.56 2.16
N TRP A 148 6.69 1.56 1.42
CA TRP A 148 6.40 1.73 0.00
C TRP A 148 7.12 0.67 -0.81
N ILE A 149 6.35 -0.01 -1.67
CA ILE A 149 6.85 -1.02 -2.62
C ILE A 149 6.88 -0.40 -4.02
N TYR A 150 5.82 0.30 -4.41
CA TYR A 150 5.77 1.05 -5.66
C TYR A 150 5.20 2.44 -5.44
N LEU A 151 5.85 3.42 -6.07
CA LEU A 151 5.36 4.78 -6.22
C LEU A 151 5.19 5.06 -7.72
N LYS A 152 4.07 4.59 -8.27
CA LYS A 152 3.72 4.67 -9.69
C LYS A 152 2.24 4.98 -9.86
N ASP A 153 1.88 5.64 -10.94
CA ASP A 153 0.49 5.84 -11.30
C ASP A 153 -0.04 4.66 -12.12
N VAL A 154 -1.09 4.01 -11.62
CA VAL A 154 -1.88 3.01 -12.36
C VAL A 154 -3.24 3.63 -12.69
N PRO A 155 -3.52 3.99 -13.97
CA PRO A 155 -4.78 4.62 -14.35
C PRO A 155 -5.99 3.76 -14.02
N ASN A 156 -7.09 4.41 -13.60
CA ASN A 156 -8.35 3.73 -13.32
C ASN A 156 -8.87 2.96 -14.54
N LYS A 157 -8.62 3.44 -15.76
CA LYS A 157 -9.01 2.73 -16.99
C LYS A 157 -8.48 1.30 -17.01
N ARG A 158 -7.20 1.11 -16.68
CA ARG A 158 -6.53 -0.21 -16.66
C ARG A 158 -7.12 -1.16 -15.64
N VAL A 159 -7.52 -0.68 -14.47
CA VAL A 159 -7.97 -1.52 -13.35
C VAL A 159 -9.47 -1.49 -13.11
N SER A 160 -10.23 -0.71 -13.88
CA SER A 160 -11.68 -0.53 -13.70
C SER A 160 -12.50 -1.82 -13.83
N HIS A 161 -11.97 -2.80 -14.56
CA HIS A 161 -12.58 -4.10 -14.74
C HIS A 161 -12.49 -5.00 -13.50
N LEU A 162 -11.51 -4.78 -12.60
CA LEU A 162 -11.37 -5.52 -11.35
C LEU A 162 -12.56 -5.23 -10.42
N ARG A 163 -13.13 -6.29 -9.84
CA ARG A 163 -14.37 -6.21 -9.06
C ARG A 163 -14.15 -6.50 -7.59
N VAL A 164 -14.72 -5.65 -6.73
CA VAL A 164 -14.81 -5.87 -5.29
C VAL A 164 -16.30 -5.93 -4.93
N GLY A 165 -16.80 -7.15 -4.73
CA GLY A 165 -18.23 -7.41 -4.72
C GLY A 165 -18.86 -7.09 -6.08
N THR A 166 -19.89 -6.25 -6.11
CA THR A 166 -20.59 -5.87 -7.35
C THR A 166 -20.01 -4.64 -8.05
N LYS A 167 -19.08 -3.92 -7.40
CA LYS A 167 -18.54 -2.65 -7.89
C LYS A 167 -17.12 -2.80 -8.41
N SER A 168 -16.72 -1.89 -9.31
CA SER A 168 -15.33 -1.74 -9.71
C SER A 168 -14.46 -1.35 -8.51
N VAL A 169 -13.22 -1.84 -8.47
CA VAL A 169 -12.22 -1.45 -7.45
C VAL A 169 -12.01 0.07 -7.40
N THR A 170 -12.17 0.77 -8.52
CA THR A 170 -12.05 2.23 -8.61
C THR A 170 -13.12 2.99 -7.83
N ARG A 171 -14.22 2.32 -7.47
CA ARG A 171 -15.33 2.86 -6.66
C ARG A 171 -15.24 2.41 -5.19
N SER A 172 -14.12 1.82 -4.79
CA SER A 172 -13.88 1.40 -3.42
C SER A 172 -13.83 2.58 -2.46
N ARG A 173 -14.31 2.35 -1.24
CA ARG A 173 -14.14 3.27 -0.11
C ARG A 173 -12.81 2.99 0.58
N ASP A 174 -12.42 3.88 1.49
CA ASP A 174 -11.25 3.68 2.33
C ASP A 174 -11.34 2.37 3.10
N THR A 175 -10.22 1.64 3.19
CA THR A 175 -10.08 0.32 3.81
C THR A 175 -11.00 -0.78 3.26
N GLN A 176 -11.47 -0.62 2.02
CA GLN A 176 -12.16 -1.69 1.32
C GLN A 176 -11.20 -2.86 1.09
N GLU A 177 -11.54 -4.02 1.63
CA GLU A 177 -10.78 -5.23 1.40
C GLU A 177 -11.06 -5.79 0.00
N MET A 178 -10.02 -6.28 -0.66
CA MET A 178 -10.10 -6.95 -1.96
C MET A 178 -9.91 -8.46 -1.80
N PRO A 179 -10.68 -9.30 -2.53
CA PRO A 179 -10.38 -10.72 -2.66
C PRO A 179 -8.95 -10.94 -3.18
N TYR A 180 -8.30 -12.01 -2.73
CA TYR A 180 -6.90 -12.32 -3.05
C TYR A 180 -6.61 -12.29 -4.56
N GLU A 181 -7.45 -12.91 -5.39
CA GLU A 181 -7.28 -12.93 -6.84
C GLU A 181 -7.27 -11.52 -7.45
N GLN A 182 -8.19 -10.66 -7.00
CA GLN A 182 -8.32 -9.29 -7.50
C GLN A 182 -7.17 -8.40 -7.01
N GLY A 183 -6.76 -8.58 -5.75
CA GLY A 183 -5.60 -7.88 -5.19
C GLY A 183 -4.28 -8.29 -5.85
N SER A 184 -4.14 -9.56 -6.20
CA SER A 184 -2.98 -10.08 -6.92
C SER A 184 -2.88 -9.48 -8.33
N LEU A 185 -4.00 -9.43 -9.07
CA LEU A 185 -4.04 -8.76 -10.38
C LEU A 185 -3.72 -7.26 -10.24
N MET A 186 -4.25 -6.58 -9.23
CA MET A 186 -3.93 -5.18 -8.96
C MET A 186 -2.43 -4.97 -8.71
N ALA A 187 -1.79 -5.85 -7.94
CA ALA A 187 -0.34 -5.80 -7.70
C ALA A 187 0.45 -6.05 -9.01
N GLN A 188 0.01 -6.96 -9.87
CA GLN A 188 0.62 -7.17 -11.19
C GLN A 188 0.57 -5.90 -12.05
N TYR A 189 -0.54 -5.16 -12.05
CA TYR A 189 -0.61 -3.87 -12.74
C TYR A 189 0.43 -2.85 -12.24
N PHE A 190 0.79 -2.86 -10.96
CA PHE A 190 1.87 -2.02 -10.43
C PHE A 190 3.27 -2.48 -10.87
N VAL A 191 3.49 -3.80 -10.93
CA VAL A 191 4.74 -4.39 -11.42
C VAL A 191 4.97 -4.00 -12.89
N GLU A 192 3.92 -4.12 -13.71
CA GLU A 192 3.96 -3.86 -15.16
C GLU A 192 3.86 -2.38 -15.53
N ALA A 193 3.35 -1.52 -14.64
CA ALA A 193 3.22 -0.10 -14.92
C ALA A 193 4.58 0.54 -15.21
N GLU A 194 4.64 1.29 -16.31
CA GLU A 194 5.77 2.13 -16.64
C GLU A 194 5.82 3.32 -15.68
N ASP A 195 7.02 3.70 -15.25
CA ASP A 195 7.21 4.82 -14.32
C ASP A 195 7.30 6.17 -15.05
N ARG A 196 6.34 6.46 -15.93
CA ARG A 196 6.34 7.68 -16.78
C ARG A 196 5.47 8.81 -16.26
N SER A 197 4.58 8.55 -15.30
CA SER A 197 3.70 9.56 -14.69
C SER A 197 3.82 9.54 -13.17
N CYS A 198 3.45 10.64 -12.50
CA CYS A 198 3.37 10.68 -11.04
C CYS A 198 2.36 11.70 -10.52
N LEU A 199 1.40 11.25 -9.72
CA LEU A 199 0.47 12.15 -9.04
C LEU A 199 1.17 13.19 -8.16
N LEU A 200 2.35 12.84 -7.62
CA LEU A 200 3.13 13.74 -6.75
C LEU A 200 3.99 14.73 -7.54
N ASN A 201 4.14 14.56 -8.85
CA ASN A 201 4.88 15.45 -9.76
C ASN A 201 3.95 15.99 -10.87
N PRO A 202 3.33 17.17 -10.68
CA PRO A 202 2.44 17.77 -11.67
C PRO A 202 3.07 18.03 -13.04
N GLU A 203 4.36 18.33 -13.12
CA GLU A 203 5.05 18.58 -14.40
C GLU A 203 5.13 17.29 -15.22
N LEU A 204 5.63 16.21 -14.59
CA LEU A 204 5.69 14.89 -15.22
C LEU A 204 4.29 14.40 -15.62
N ARG A 205 3.29 14.71 -14.80
CA ARG A 205 1.90 14.33 -15.06
C ARG A 205 1.22 15.15 -16.16
N ALA A 206 1.67 16.39 -16.38
CA ALA A 206 1.23 17.21 -17.51
C ALA A 206 1.89 16.76 -18.82
N GLU A 207 3.15 16.30 -18.77
CA GLU A 207 3.87 15.73 -19.91
C GLU A 207 3.31 14.35 -20.31
N TYR A 208 3.02 13.49 -19.32
CA TYR A 208 2.45 12.15 -19.51
C TYR A 208 1.10 12.01 -18.78
N PRO A 209 0.02 12.59 -19.33
CA PRO A 209 -1.33 12.45 -18.79
C PRO A 209 -1.85 11.03 -18.94
N LEU A 210 -2.66 10.58 -17.97
CA LEU A 210 -3.19 9.20 -17.91
C LEU A 210 -4.06 8.78 -19.10
N GLU A 211 -4.45 9.73 -19.96
CA GLU A 211 -5.36 9.47 -21.08
C GLU A 211 -4.63 9.08 -22.37
N LEU A 212 -3.30 9.26 -22.44
CA LEU A 212 -2.50 8.98 -23.64
C LEU A 212 -1.98 7.53 -23.73
N GLU A 213 -2.29 6.66 -22.77
CA GLU A 213 -1.83 5.26 -22.78
C GLU A 213 -2.45 4.37 -23.87
N ASP A 214 -3.38 4.90 -24.68
CA ASP A 214 -4.08 4.17 -25.76
C ASP A 214 -3.45 4.35 -27.17
N GLU A 215 -2.29 5.02 -27.31
CA GLU A 215 -1.67 5.28 -28.62
C GLU A 215 -0.38 4.48 -28.94
N PHE A 216 -0.23 3.21 -28.52
CA PHE A 216 0.77 2.31 -29.14
C PHE A 216 0.33 0.84 -29.13
#